data_AF-A0AAD8Y7E2-F1
#
_entry.id   AF-A0AAD8Y7E2-F1
#
_cell.length_a   1.000
_cell.length_b   1.000
_cell.length_c   1.000
_cell.angle_alpha   90.00
_cell.angle_beta   90.00
_cell.angle_gamma   90.00
#
_symmetry.space_group_name_H-M   'P 1'
#
loop_
_entity.id
_entity.type
_entity.pdbx_description
1 polymer ?
#
loop_
_entity_poly.entity_id
_entity_poly.type
_entity_poly.pdbx_seq_one_letter_code
_entity_poly.pdbx_strand_id
1 'polypeptide(L)'
;MSPELLLQQQKEELKRYFGNDIYSGFTIEGLQEFTKKYPADVFKEAALDSKLLHLILGTLYIECHLDLVKYVVDMAPTAVSTVVPGGHVSDRFEGEILPLHLACDNKDCPDSVIKFLIEKYPSAAGHSINRPRGGCWFPLHYYLMRAVETFATHGYDEGTDEHYEECPEYPEQQLDYDIVEMLVRAYPEALTSGSPMNILCQGCAVSLELAHLLTDKEQKCFKVDESEVEFPMRCLLGNEDVDSFPTDVFRYFMECSPSSLRRQKPVDVDYDEDDDFGSGTMSTDTLLHVACSNPEISVEAIQIIVNECPYMVREEYAEDGFLPILNICCNKDLDDESSIEILKILVNEFPESVRTNVGVTNSLPDWCSRERGEND
;
A
#
# COMPACT_ATOMS: atom_id res chain seq x y z
N MET A 1 -18.77 49.80 5.29
CA MET A 1 -18.01 48.77 4.55
C MET A 1 -18.99 48.07 3.61
N SER A 2 -18.65 47.86 2.34
CA SER A 2 -19.55 47.08 1.46
C SER A 2 -19.62 45.63 1.93
N PRO A 3 -20.73 44.91 1.68
CA PRO A 3 -20.84 43.48 1.99
C PRO A 3 -19.70 42.64 1.40
N GLU A 4 -19.24 42.99 0.19
CA GLU A 4 -18.13 42.33 -0.51
C GLU A 4 -16.78 42.52 0.21
N LEU A 5 -16.49 43.72 0.72
CA LEU A 5 -15.24 43.99 1.44
C LEU A 5 -15.24 43.30 2.82
N LEU A 6 -16.42 43.21 3.47
CA LEU A 6 -16.58 42.46 4.71
C LEU A 6 -16.32 40.96 4.49
N LEU A 7 -16.93 40.38 3.45
CA LEU A 7 -16.73 38.98 3.06
C LEU A 7 -15.25 38.70 2.73
N GLN A 8 -14.59 39.58 1.98
CA GLN A 8 -13.16 39.42 1.67
C GLN A 8 -12.29 39.50 2.93
N GLN A 9 -12.54 40.46 3.82
CA GLN A 9 -11.81 40.57 5.08
C GLN A 9 -11.98 39.31 5.94
N GLN A 10 -13.18 38.75 5.97
CA GLN A 10 -13.49 37.52 6.71
C GLN A 10 -12.82 36.30 6.08
N LYS A 11 -12.80 36.19 4.74
CA LYS A 11 -12.04 35.16 4.03
C LYS A 11 -10.56 35.25 4.38
N GLU A 12 -9.99 36.45 4.43
CA GLU A 12 -8.58 36.66 4.83
C GLU A 12 -8.35 36.35 6.31
N GLU A 13 -9.28 36.68 7.20
CA GLU A 13 -9.16 36.35 8.63
C GLU A 13 -9.26 34.85 8.87
N LEU A 14 -10.18 34.18 8.17
CA LEU A 14 -10.32 32.73 8.19
C LEU A 14 -9.06 32.06 7.61
N LYS A 15 -8.56 32.54 6.46
CA LYS A 15 -7.30 32.09 5.87
C LYS A 15 -6.10 32.35 6.78
N ARG A 16 -6.07 33.45 7.53
CA ARG A 16 -5.00 33.69 8.52
C ARG A 16 -5.11 32.76 9.71
N TYR A 17 -6.32 32.57 10.21
CA TYR A 17 -6.60 31.64 11.31
C TYR A 17 -6.23 30.21 10.93
N PHE A 18 -6.43 29.82 9.66
CA PHE A 18 -6.11 28.47 9.17
C PHE A 18 -4.75 28.31 8.50
N GLY A 19 -4.16 29.37 7.96
CA GLY A 19 -2.99 29.29 7.07
C GLY A 19 -1.68 29.77 7.68
N ASN A 20 -1.73 30.61 8.72
CA ASN A 20 -0.50 31.10 9.36
C ASN A 20 -0.09 30.28 10.59
N ASP A 21 -0.97 29.43 11.11
CA ASP A 21 -0.75 28.77 12.39
C ASP A 21 -1.35 27.35 12.44
N ILE A 22 -1.19 26.60 11.35
CA ILE A 22 -1.61 25.18 11.22
C ILE A 22 -1.05 24.33 12.39
N TYR A 23 0.05 24.80 13.00
CA TYR A 23 0.74 24.16 14.12
C TYR A 23 0.19 24.54 15.52
N SER A 24 -0.71 25.53 15.65
CA SER A 24 -1.13 26.07 16.97
C SER A 24 -2.31 25.36 17.63
N GLY A 25 -2.72 24.19 17.16
CA GLY A 25 -3.78 23.40 17.78
C GLY A 25 -5.17 23.87 17.35
N PHE A 26 -5.59 23.39 16.18
CA PHE A 26 -6.93 23.63 15.68
C PHE A 26 -7.96 22.89 16.54
N THR A 27 -8.83 23.63 17.24
CA THR A 27 -9.84 23.09 18.15
C THR A 27 -11.27 23.41 17.72
N ILE A 28 -12.21 22.55 18.12
CA ILE A 28 -13.64 22.78 17.88
C ILE A 28 -14.14 24.04 18.62
N GLU A 29 -13.64 24.33 19.82
CA GLU A 29 -13.99 25.53 20.58
C GLU A 29 -13.57 26.80 19.86
N GLY A 30 -12.36 26.83 19.30
CA GLY A 30 -11.87 27.95 18.50
C GLY A 30 -12.72 28.19 17.26
N LEU A 31 -13.11 27.11 16.57
CA LEU A 31 -14.01 27.20 15.42
C LEU A 31 -15.41 27.68 15.81
N GLN A 32 -15.96 27.21 16.94
CA GLN A 32 -17.24 27.66 17.47
C GLN A 32 -17.21 29.13 17.94
N GLU A 33 -16.10 29.61 18.48
CA GLU A 33 -15.94 31.02 18.82
C GLU A 33 -15.89 31.88 17.55
N PHE A 34 -15.19 31.40 16.52
CA PHE A 34 -15.13 32.05 15.23
C PHE A 34 -16.52 32.18 14.60
N THR A 35 -17.31 31.10 14.55
CA THR A 35 -18.66 31.14 13.99
C THR A 35 -19.64 31.98 14.79
N LYS A 36 -19.43 32.24 16.09
CA LYS A 36 -20.24 33.21 16.86
C LYS A 36 -20.03 34.65 16.39
N LYS A 37 -18.85 34.96 15.84
CA LYS A 37 -18.51 36.30 15.34
C LYS A 37 -19.11 36.58 13.96
N TYR A 38 -19.55 35.55 13.24
CA TYR A 38 -19.91 35.66 11.83
C TYR A 38 -21.24 34.97 11.48
N PRO A 39 -22.01 35.48 10.50
CA PRO A 39 -23.19 34.78 9.98
C PRO A 39 -22.85 33.39 9.42
N ALA A 40 -23.78 32.44 9.54
CA ALA A 40 -23.56 31.04 9.14
C ALA A 40 -23.32 30.86 7.63
N ASP A 41 -23.99 31.67 6.80
CA ASP A 41 -23.83 31.70 5.34
C ASP A 41 -22.43 32.17 4.93
N VAL A 42 -21.89 33.17 5.63
CA VAL A 42 -20.52 33.66 5.45
C VAL A 42 -19.51 32.58 5.79
N PHE A 43 -19.66 31.94 6.95
CA PHE A 43 -18.76 30.85 7.35
C PHE A 43 -18.82 29.70 6.35
N LYS A 44 -20.02 29.32 5.89
CA LYS A 44 -20.20 28.27 4.89
C LYS A 44 -19.42 28.57 3.60
N GLU A 45 -19.57 29.78 3.06
CA GLU A 45 -18.85 30.16 1.84
C GLU A 45 -17.33 30.13 2.06
N ALA A 46 -16.88 30.67 3.19
CA ALA A 46 -15.47 30.75 3.51
C ALA A 46 -14.84 29.37 3.78
N ALA A 47 -15.55 28.44 4.44
CA ALA A 47 -15.12 27.06 4.65
C ALA A 47 -15.00 26.27 3.34
N LEU A 48 -15.88 26.54 2.36
CA LEU A 48 -15.80 25.95 1.02
C LEU A 48 -14.65 26.56 0.21
N ASP A 49 -14.51 27.89 0.20
CA ASP A 49 -13.43 28.60 -0.51
C ASP A 49 -12.04 28.22 0.01
N SER A 50 -11.92 28.07 1.34
CA SER A 50 -10.68 27.68 1.99
C SER A 50 -10.44 26.17 1.97
N LYS A 51 -11.39 25.36 1.50
CA LYS A 51 -11.32 23.89 1.51
C LYS A 51 -11.01 23.36 2.92
N LEU A 52 -11.68 23.94 3.94
CA LEU A 52 -11.37 23.69 5.35
C LEU A 52 -11.41 22.19 5.70
N LEU A 53 -12.40 21.46 5.17
CA LEU A 53 -12.51 20.03 5.42
C LEU A 53 -11.31 19.24 4.89
N HIS A 54 -10.79 19.58 3.71
CA HIS A 54 -9.58 18.95 3.17
C HIS A 54 -8.34 19.26 4.01
N LEU A 55 -8.22 20.49 4.53
CA LEU A 55 -7.11 20.86 5.41
C LEU A 55 -7.13 20.06 6.72
N ILE A 56 -8.31 19.89 7.32
CA ILE A 56 -8.47 19.11 8.56
C ILE A 56 -8.11 17.64 8.33
N LEU A 57 -8.53 17.07 7.20
CA LEU A 57 -8.34 15.64 6.93
C LEU A 57 -6.95 15.30 6.36
N GLY A 58 -6.32 16.22 5.62
CA GLY A 58 -5.04 15.97 4.94
C GLY A 58 -3.80 16.37 5.73
N THR A 59 -3.96 17.04 6.88
CA THR A 59 -2.83 17.52 7.67
C THR A 59 -2.46 16.53 8.77
N LEU A 60 -1.20 16.10 8.82
CA LEU A 60 -0.67 15.24 9.89
C LEU A 60 -0.53 15.95 11.25
N TYR A 61 -0.50 17.29 11.24
CA TYR A 61 -0.33 18.12 12.45
C TYR A 61 -1.64 18.47 13.18
N ILE A 62 -2.79 18.22 12.57
CA ILE A 62 -4.09 18.52 13.17
C ILE A 62 -4.70 17.19 13.62
N GLU A 63 -4.95 17.08 14.92
CA GLU A 63 -5.74 15.95 15.42
C GLU A 63 -7.14 15.99 14.82
N CYS A 64 -7.43 15.02 13.96
CA CYS A 64 -8.70 14.92 13.27
C CYS A 64 -9.78 14.38 14.22
N HIS A 65 -10.58 15.28 14.83
CA HIS A 65 -11.65 14.88 15.74
C HIS A 65 -13.01 14.76 15.03
N LEU A 66 -13.80 13.75 15.37
CA LEU A 66 -15.13 13.53 14.78
C LEU A 66 -16.07 14.72 14.99
N ASP A 67 -16.08 15.31 16.19
CA ASP A 67 -16.98 16.43 16.49
C ASP A 67 -16.63 17.67 15.67
N LEU A 68 -15.33 17.88 15.41
CA LEU A 68 -14.84 18.96 14.57
C LEU A 68 -15.28 18.77 13.12
N VAL A 69 -15.12 17.55 12.57
CA VAL A 69 -15.55 17.22 11.21
C VAL A 69 -17.07 17.35 11.08
N LYS A 70 -17.84 16.82 12.04
CA LYS A 70 -19.30 16.98 12.10
C LYS A 70 -19.70 18.44 12.08
N TYR A 71 -19.05 19.25 12.91
CA TYR A 71 -19.35 20.68 12.98
C TYR A 71 -19.14 21.39 11.63
N VAL A 72 -18.02 21.13 10.96
CA VAL A 72 -17.74 21.70 9.62
C VAL A 72 -18.78 21.23 8.60
N VAL A 73 -19.11 19.94 8.59
CA VAL A 73 -20.10 19.37 7.65
C VAL A 73 -21.51 19.87 7.92
N ASP A 74 -21.92 20.05 9.18
CA ASP A 74 -23.24 20.59 9.50
C ASP A 74 -23.38 22.06 9.06
N MET A 75 -22.31 22.84 9.16
CA MET A 75 -22.27 24.23 8.70
C MET A 75 -22.15 24.35 7.17
N ALA A 76 -21.40 23.44 6.54
CA ALA A 76 -21.18 23.40 5.09
C ALA A 76 -21.37 21.99 4.52
N PRO A 77 -22.62 21.51 4.35
CA PRO A 77 -22.89 20.13 3.94
C PRO A 77 -22.28 19.74 2.59
N THR A 78 -22.08 20.69 1.68
CA THR A 78 -21.46 20.46 0.37
C THR A 78 -19.95 20.27 0.43
N ALA A 79 -19.31 20.50 1.60
CA ALA A 79 -17.87 20.32 1.76
C ALA A 79 -17.46 18.87 1.52
N VAL A 80 -18.28 17.89 1.91
CA VAL A 80 -18.01 16.45 1.72
C VAL A 80 -17.90 16.03 0.25
N SER A 81 -18.50 16.80 -0.67
CA SER A 81 -18.47 16.56 -2.11
C SER A 81 -17.61 17.58 -2.86
N THR A 82 -16.92 18.47 -2.15
CA THR A 82 -16.04 19.47 -2.78
C THR A 82 -14.74 18.79 -3.20
N VAL A 83 -14.30 19.03 -4.43
CA VAL A 83 -13.03 18.51 -4.94
C VAL A 83 -11.93 19.56 -4.83
N VAL A 84 -10.70 19.09 -4.64
CA VAL A 84 -9.49 19.93 -4.70
C VAL A 84 -8.48 19.33 -5.66
N PRO A 85 -7.76 20.13 -6.46
CA PRO A 85 -6.65 19.60 -7.27
C PRO A 85 -5.58 18.98 -6.37
N GLY A 86 -5.10 17.79 -6.72
CA GLY A 86 -4.25 16.97 -5.85
C GLY A 86 -2.91 17.59 -5.48
N GLY A 87 -2.28 18.30 -6.43
CA GLY A 87 -1.04 19.05 -6.20
C GLY A 87 -1.16 20.21 -5.20
N HIS A 88 -2.33 20.48 -4.62
CA HIS A 88 -2.45 21.39 -3.49
C HIS A 88 -2.29 20.72 -2.12
N VAL A 89 -2.44 19.40 -2.04
CA VAL A 89 -2.41 18.66 -0.77
C VAL A 89 -1.16 17.78 -0.69
N SER A 90 -0.81 17.11 -1.79
CA SER A 90 0.39 16.29 -1.88
C SER A 90 0.79 16.12 -3.34
N ASP A 91 2.08 16.15 -3.62
CA ASP A 91 2.63 15.83 -4.94
C ASP A 91 2.37 14.37 -5.34
N ARG A 92 1.89 13.54 -4.40
CA ARG A 92 1.51 12.14 -4.64
C ARG A 92 0.20 11.97 -5.43
N PHE A 93 -0.59 13.03 -5.61
CA PHE A 93 -1.92 12.93 -6.20
C PHE A 93 -2.07 13.77 -7.47
N GLU A 94 -2.53 13.14 -8.54
CA GLU A 94 -3.00 13.83 -9.75
C GLU A 94 -4.53 13.82 -9.84
N GLY A 95 -5.12 14.95 -10.17
CA GLY A 95 -6.58 15.08 -10.38
C GLY A 95 -7.34 15.67 -9.20
N GLU A 96 -8.63 15.34 -9.11
CA GLU A 96 -9.57 15.92 -8.16
C GLU A 96 -9.74 15.03 -6.92
N ILE A 97 -9.41 15.55 -5.73
CA ILE A 97 -9.47 14.82 -4.46
C ILE A 97 -10.71 15.20 -3.66
N LEU A 98 -11.49 14.20 -3.28
CA LEU A 98 -12.56 14.34 -2.27
C LEU A 98 -12.04 14.17 -0.83
N PRO A 99 -12.72 14.78 0.17
CA PRO A 99 -12.41 14.62 1.59
C PRO A 99 -12.22 13.17 2.04
N LEU A 100 -13.02 12.25 1.50
CA LEU A 100 -12.94 10.83 1.86
C LEU A 100 -11.59 10.20 1.50
N HIS A 101 -10.93 10.61 0.41
CA HIS A 101 -9.58 10.12 0.08
C HIS A 101 -8.56 10.55 1.14
N LEU A 102 -8.61 11.81 1.55
CA LEU A 102 -7.69 12.34 2.56
C LEU A 102 -7.92 11.68 3.92
N ALA A 103 -9.19 11.47 4.30
CA ALA A 103 -9.52 10.74 5.51
C ALA A 103 -9.01 9.30 5.50
N CYS A 104 -9.03 8.63 4.34
CA CYS A 104 -8.50 7.27 4.18
C CYS A 104 -6.97 7.22 4.09
N ASP A 105 -6.31 8.23 3.52
CA ASP A 105 -4.84 8.31 3.38
C ASP A 105 -4.16 8.75 4.70
N ASN A 106 -4.84 9.56 5.50
CA ASN A 106 -4.31 10.04 6.76
C ASN A 106 -4.40 8.95 7.83
N LYS A 107 -3.25 8.37 8.18
CA LYS A 107 -3.12 7.34 9.23
C LYS A 107 -3.64 7.81 10.59
N ASP A 108 -3.58 9.09 10.91
CA ASP A 108 -4.08 9.63 12.19
C ASP A 108 -5.58 9.96 12.18
N CYS A 109 -6.26 9.82 11.04
CA CYS A 109 -7.69 10.05 10.94
C CYS A 109 -8.46 8.92 11.65
N PRO A 110 -9.31 9.22 12.65
CA PRO A 110 -10.09 8.20 13.33
C PRO A 110 -11.10 7.54 12.40
N ASP A 111 -11.26 6.24 12.54
CA ASP A 111 -12.22 5.44 11.77
C ASP A 111 -13.66 5.97 11.85
N SER A 112 -14.03 6.54 13.01
CA SER A 112 -15.33 7.19 13.18
C SER A 112 -15.58 8.39 12.25
N VAL A 113 -14.52 9.11 11.85
CA VAL A 113 -14.58 10.19 10.85
C VAL A 113 -14.82 9.61 9.46
N ILE A 114 -14.10 8.55 9.10
CA ILE A 114 -14.24 7.88 7.80
C ILE A 114 -15.66 7.29 7.67
N LYS A 115 -16.16 6.57 8.68
CA LYS A 115 -17.54 6.06 8.74
C LYS A 115 -18.55 7.20 8.54
N PHE A 116 -18.39 8.32 9.25
CA PHE A 116 -19.25 9.48 9.11
C PHE A 116 -19.24 10.08 7.69
N LEU A 117 -18.08 10.20 7.05
CA LEU A 117 -17.98 10.72 5.69
C LEU A 117 -18.64 9.80 4.66
N ILE A 118 -18.46 8.48 4.78
CA ILE A 118 -19.14 7.49 3.92
C ILE A 118 -20.66 7.59 4.10
N GLU A 119 -21.16 7.69 5.33
CA GLU A 119 -22.61 7.82 5.59
C GLU A 119 -23.18 9.12 5.02
N LYS A 120 -22.44 10.22 5.09
CA LYS A 120 -22.88 11.53 4.58
C LYS A 120 -22.84 11.63 3.06
N TYR A 121 -21.85 11.02 2.42
CA TYR A 121 -21.70 11.07 0.97
C TYR A 121 -21.16 9.76 0.39
N PRO A 122 -21.98 8.69 0.33
CA PRO A 122 -21.53 7.36 -0.09
C PRO A 122 -20.92 7.32 -1.50
N SER A 123 -21.41 8.18 -2.41
CA SER A 123 -20.91 8.28 -3.78
C SER A 123 -19.43 8.69 -3.86
N ALA A 124 -18.85 9.27 -2.80
CA ALA A 124 -17.41 9.53 -2.74
C ALA A 124 -16.56 8.27 -2.83
N ALA A 125 -17.07 7.11 -2.40
CA ALA A 125 -16.35 5.83 -2.47
C ALA A 125 -16.04 5.41 -3.91
N GLY A 126 -16.83 5.87 -4.88
CA GLY A 126 -16.62 5.60 -6.31
C GLY A 126 -15.90 6.71 -7.07
N HIS A 127 -15.43 7.75 -6.38
CA HIS A 127 -14.61 8.78 -7.02
C HIS A 127 -13.18 8.27 -7.11
N SER A 128 -12.62 8.23 -8.31
CA SER A 128 -11.25 7.77 -8.54
C SER A 128 -10.28 8.95 -8.72
N ILE A 129 -9.05 8.74 -8.27
CA ILE A 129 -7.89 9.60 -8.53
C ILE A 129 -6.96 8.85 -9.47
N ASN A 130 -6.49 9.51 -10.53
CA ASN A 130 -5.52 8.90 -11.44
C ASN A 130 -4.13 8.92 -10.80
N ARG A 131 -3.37 7.83 -10.98
CA ARG A 131 -1.96 7.82 -10.61
C ARG A 131 -1.07 8.26 -11.79
N PRO A 132 0.07 8.91 -11.52
CA PRO A 132 1.06 9.24 -12.55
C PRO A 132 1.52 7.99 -13.35
N ARG A 133 1.61 6.84 -12.67
CA ARG A 133 2.04 5.55 -13.24
C ARG A 133 0.90 4.72 -13.83
N GLY A 134 -0.27 5.32 -14.04
CA GLY A 134 -1.46 4.64 -14.54
C GLY A 134 -2.30 4.00 -13.43
N GLY A 135 -3.54 3.68 -13.79
CA GLY A 135 -4.54 3.15 -12.85
C GLY A 135 -5.35 4.22 -12.12
N CYS A 136 -6.45 3.76 -11.53
CA CYS A 136 -7.42 4.57 -10.79
C CYS A 136 -7.45 4.12 -9.34
N TRP A 137 -7.21 5.03 -8.41
CA TRP A 137 -7.27 4.75 -6.97
C TRP A 137 -8.53 5.35 -6.36
N PHE A 138 -9.26 4.50 -5.65
CA PHE A 138 -10.47 4.85 -4.91
C PHE A 138 -10.15 5.00 -3.42
N PRO A 139 -11.03 5.59 -2.59
CA PRO A 139 -10.82 5.67 -1.15
C PRO A 139 -10.50 4.32 -0.47
N LEU A 140 -11.01 3.21 -1.01
CA LEU A 140 -10.65 1.85 -0.58
C LEU A 140 -9.12 1.60 -0.63
N HIS A 141 -8.45 2.03 -1.69
CA HIS A 141 -7.01 1.83 -1.88
C HIS A 141 -6.23 2.57 -0.82
N TYR A 142 -6.55 3.86 -0.61
CA TYR A 142 -5.92 4.69 0.41
C TYR A 142 -6.12 4.14 1.82
N TYR A 143 -7.31 3.62 2.11
CA TYR A 143 -7.60 3.05 3.42
C TYR A 143 -6.78 1.77 3.67
N LEU A 144 -6.67 0.88 2.68
CA LEU A 144 -5.85 -0.33 2.78
C LEU A 144 -4.35 0.00 2.92
N MET A 145 -3.87 1.05 2.25
CA MET A 145 -2.49 1.54 2.37
C MET A 145 -2.12 1.97 3.80
N ARG A 146 -3.08 2.18 4.70
CA ARG A 146 -2.79 2.43 6.12
C ARG A 146 -2.09 1.24 6.79
N ALA A 147 -2.41 0.02 6.36
CA ALA A 147 -1.82 -1.22 6.85
C ALA A 147 -0.56 -1.65 6.11
N VAL A 148 -0.17 -0.92 5.06
CA VAL A 148 1.16 -1.08 4.49
C VAL A 148 2.09 -0.27 5.38
N GLU A 149 3.01 -0.96 6.05
CA GLU A 149 4.09 -0.34 6.79
C GLU A 149 4.89 0.43 5.75
N THR A 150 4.64 1.73 5.73
CA THR A 150 4.93 2.53 4.54
C THR A 150 6.42 2.41 4.24
N PHE A 151 6.73 2.17 2.97
CA PHE A 151 7.85 2.69 2.17
C PHE A 151 8.19 4.16 2.52
N ALA A 152 8.50 4.43 3.78
CA ALA A 152 8.97 5.68 4.28
C ALA A 152 10.34 5.85 3.64
N THR A 153 10.32 6.45 2.46
CA THR A 153 11.46 7.15 1.88
C THR A 153 12.74 6.32 1.80
N HIS A 154 12.69 5.13 1.19
CA HIS A 154 13.83 4.69 0.37
C HIS A 154 13.86 5.49 -0.94
N GLY A 155 13.60 6.81 -0.86
CA GLY A 155 14.19 7.74 -1.80
C GLY A 155 15.67 7.65 -1.48
N TYR A 156 16.35 6.71 -2.14
CA TYR A 156 17.79 6.66 -2.28
C TYR A 156 18.22 7.99 -2.92
N ASP A 157 18.25 9.06 -2.14
CA ASP A 157 19.13 10.17 -2.44
C ASP A 157 20.51 9.63 -2.08
N GLU A 158 21.12 8.87 -3.00
CA GLU A 158 22.42 8.17 -2.85
C GLU A 158 23.60 9.13 -2.52
N GLY A 159 23.33 10.41 -2.25
CA GLY A 159 24.33 11.45 -2.04
C GLY A 159 24.37 12.07 -0.65
N THR A 160 23.42 11.79 0.25
CA THR A 160 23.40 12.45 1.56
C THR A 160 23.56 11.43 2.69
N ASP A 161 24.77 11.42 3.26
CA ASP A 161 25.19 10.64 4.44
C ASP A 161 24.48 11.13 5.74
N GLU A 162 23.27 11.69 5.62
CA GLU A 162 22.49 12.18 6.74
C GLU A 162 21.77 11.00 7.39
N HIS A 163 22.19 10.68 8.62
CA HIS A 163 21.55 9.68 9.47
C HIS A 163 20.03 9.91 9.53
N TYR A 164 19.26 9.03 8.90
CA TYR A 164 17.82 8.94 9.11
C TYR A 164 17.59 8.66 10.60
N GLU A 165 17.03 9.63 11.32
CA GLU A 165 16.51 9.39 12.66
C GLU A 165 15.52 8.23 12.57
N GLU A 166 15.72 7.19 13.40
CA GLU A 166 14.84 6.02 13.48
C GLU A 166 13.39 6.50 13.47
N CYS A 167 12.64 6.15 12.42
CA CYS A 167 11.24 6.53 12.33
C CYS A 167 10.55 5.92 13.56
N PRO A 168 9.79 6.71 14.34
CA PRO A 168 9.12 6.17 15.51
C PRO A 168 8.28 4.96 15.08
N GLU A 169 8.40 3.84 15.80
CA GLU A 169 7.55 2.66 15.62
C GLU A 169 6.09 3.15 15.54
N TYR A 170 5.51 3.08 14.35
CA TYR A 170 4.11 3.44 14.20
C TYR A 170 3.31 2.31 14.85
N PRO A 171 2.39 2.62 15.78
CA PRO A 171 1.55 1.58 16.36
C PRO A 171 0.83 0.86 15.22
N GLU A 172 0.92 -0.48 15.20
CA GLU A 172 0.27 -1.35 14.24
C GLU A 172 -1.17 -0.89 14.01
N GLN A 173 -1.41 -0.26 12.86
CA GLN A 173 -2.71 0.30 12.56
C GLN A 173 -3.62 -0.80 12.02
N GLN A 174 -4.39 -1.39 12.93
CA GLN A 174 -5.38 -2.39 12.56
C GLN A 174 -6.48 -1.77 11.70
N LEU A 175 -6.76 -2.38 10.54
CA LEU A 175 -7.87 -1.98 9.68
C LEU A 175 -9.21 -2.32 10.33
N ASP A 176 -10.12 -1.35 10.41
CA ASP A 176 -11.52 -1.62 10.74
C ASP A 176 -12.25 -2.26 9.55
N TYR A 177 -12.65 -3.52 9.71
CA TYR A 177 -13.37 -4.32 8.72
C TYR A 177 -14.69 -3.70 8.30
N ASP A 178 -15.40 -3.03 9.21
CA ASP A 178 -16.67 -2.39 8.90
C ASP A 178 -16.44 -1.28 7.86
N ILE A 179 -15.31 -0.56 7.92
CA ILE A 179 -14.99 0.49 6.96
C ILE A 179 -14.71 -0.10 5.59
N VAL A 180 -13.91 -1.17 5.53
CA VAL A 180 -13.66 -1.88 4.26
C VAL A 180 -14.98 -2.36 3.67
N GLU A 181 -15.87 -2.95 4.47
CA GLU A 181 -17.18 -3.42 4.02
C GLU A 181 -18.04 -2.25 3.54
N MET A 182 -18.04 -1.13 4.27
CA MET A 182 -18.76 0.08 3.88
C MET A 182 -18.28 0.64 2.54
N LEU A 183 -16.97 0.70 2.31
CA LEU A 183 -16.37 1.18 1.06
C LEU A 183 -16.69 0.25 -0.11
N VAL A 184 -16.50 -1.06 0.07
CA VAL A 184 -16.82 -2.08 -0.95
C VAL A 184 -18.32 -2.09 -1.27
N ARG A 185 -19.17 -2.01 -0.26
CA ARG A 185 -20.63 -1.94 -0.45
C ARG A 185 -21.07 -0.66 -1.16
N ALA A 186 -20.40 0.46 -0.89
CA ALA A 186 -20.69 1.73 -1.53
C ALA A 186 -20.23 1.76 -2.99
N TYR A 187 -19.12 1.09 -3.33
CA TYR A 187 -18.60 1.03 -4.69
C TYR A 187 -17.81 -0.28 -4.98
N PRO A 188 -18.48 -1.38 -5.34
CA PRO A 188 -17.84 -2.68 -5.52
C PRO A 188 -16.91 -2.73 -6.74
N GLU A 189 -17.06 -1.85 -7.72
CA GLU A 189 -16.19 -1.78 -8.90
C GLU A 189 -14.74 -1.45 -8.53
N ALA A 190 -14.50 -0.81 -7.38
CA ALA A 190 -13.15 -0.59 -6.85
C ALA A 190 -12.35 -1.89 -6.65
N LEU A 191 -13.00 -3.04 -6.45
CA LEU A 191 -12.32 -4.33 -6.31
C LEU A 191 -11.56 -4.78 -7.57
N THR A 192 -11.90 -4.21 -8.72
CA THR A 192 -11.39 -4.64 -10.03
C THR A 192 -10.43 -3.65 -10.69
N SER A 193 -10.17 -2.51 -10.04
CA SER A 193 -9.35 -1.44 -10.57
C SER A 193 -8.32 -1.05 -9.52
N GLY A 194 -7.03 -0.98 -9.89
CA GLY A 194 -5.95 -0.63 -8.96
C GLY A 194 -5.54 -1.74 -7.97
N SER A 195 -6.07 -2.96 -8.15
CA SER A 195 -5.88 -4.16 -7.33
C SER A 195 -5.78 -3.90 -5.81
N PRO A 196 -6.92 -3.61 -5.13
CA PRO A 196 -6.97 -3.57 -3.66
C PRO A 196 -6.40 -4.84 -3.01
N MET A 197 -6.52 -5.99 -3.69
CA MET A 197 -5.97 -7.25 -3.22
C MET A 197 -4.43 -7.23 -3.20
N ASN A 198 -3.77 -6.63 -4.19
CA ASN A 198 -2.30 -6.46 -4.15
C ASN A 198 -1.90 -5.61 -2.95
N ILE A 199 -2.60 -4.51 -2.70
CA ILE A 199 -2.34 -3.61 -1.56
C ILE A 199 -2.50 -4.37 -0.24
N LEU A 200 -3.58 -5.14 -0.09
CA LEU A 200 -3.77 -5.98 1.09
C LEU A 200 -2.56 -6.91 1.29
N CYS A 201 -2.13 -7.59 0.23
CA CYS A 201 -1.04 -8.55 0.29
C CYS A 201 0.34 -7.94 0.55
N GLN A 202 0.49 -6.62 0.46
CA GLN A 202 1.71 -5.89 0.81
C GLN A 202 1.65 -5.30 2.24
N GLY A 203 0.53 -5.44 2.96
CA GLY A 203 0.38 -4.89 4.30
C GLY A 203 0.64 -5.91 5.41
N CYS A 204 0.76 -5.43 6.65
CA CYS A 204 0.91 -6.27 7.84
C CYS A 204 -0.41 -6.92 8.29
N ALA A 205 -1.57 -6.37 7.88
CA ALA A 205 -2.90 -6.80 8.31
C ALA A 205 -3.58 -7.82 7.37
N VAL A 206 -2.82 -8.77 6.80
CA VAL A 206 -3.39 -9.76 5.88
C VAL A 206 -4.20 -10.81 6.64
N SER A 207 -5.50 -10.89 6.33
CA SER A 207 -6.42 -11.88 6.93
C SER A 207 -7.35 -12.50 5.89
N LEU A 208 -7.83 -13.70 6.17
CA LEU A 208 -8.76 -14.42 5.30
C LEU A 208 -10.09 -13.68 5.15
N GLU A 209 -10.57 -13.02 6.21
CA GLU A 209 -11.79 -12.22 6.17
C GLU A 209 -11.65 -11.02 5.23
N LEU A 210 -10.52 -10.30 5.25
CA LEU A 210 -10.28 -9.20 4.28
C LEU A 210 -10.12 -9.73 2.87
N ALA A 211 -9.41 -10.84 2.69
CA ALA A 211 -9.27 -11.49 1.39
C ALA A 211 -10.64 -11.89 0.80
N HIS A 212 -11.56 -12.44 1.61
CA HIS A 212 -12.92 -12.71 1.17
C HIS A 212 -13.69 -11.44 0.79
N LEU A 213 -13.54 -10.39 1.59
CA LEU A 213 -14.24 -9.12 1.36
C LEU A 213 -13.76 -8.40 0.09
N LEU A 214 -12.47 -8.51 -0.22
CA LEU A 214 -11.85 -7.90 -1.40
C LEU A 214 -11.94 -8.77 -2.66
N THR A 215 -12.45 -10.00 -2.54
CA THR A 215 -12.65 -10.87 -3.70
C THR A 215 -13.97 -10.54 -4.39
N ASP A 216 -13.91 -10.03 -5.62
CA ASP A 216 -15.11 -9.81 -6.40
C ASP A 216 -15.77 -11.13 -6.83
N LYS A 217 -17.08 -11.10 -7.12
CA LYS A 217 -17.86 -12.30 -7.48
C LYS A 217 -17.34 -13.06 -8.70
N GLU A 218 -16.64 -12.37 -9.60
CA GLU A 218 -16.06 -12.95 -10.81
C GLU A 218 -14.57 -13.27 -10.65
N GLN A 219 -14.01 -13.06 -9.44
CA GLN A 219 -12.60 -13.29 -9.11
C GLN A 219 -11.66 -12.57 -10.09
N LYS A 220 -12.09 -11.42 -10.61
CA LYS A 220 -11.28 -10.54 -11.46
C LYS A 220 -10.04 -10.03 -10.75
N CYS A 221 -10.05 -9.87 -9.43
CA CYS A 221 -8.87 -9.52 -8.66
C CYS A 221 -7.72 -10.54 -8.79
N PHE A 222 -8.01 -11.78 -9.22
CA PHE A 222 -6.99 -12.81 -9.48
C PHE A 222 -6.63 -12.94 -10.97
N LYS A 223 -7.28 -12.18 -11.87
CA LYS A 223 -6.94 -12.19 -13.28
C LYS A 223 -5.66 -11.41 -13.48
N VAL A 224 -4.56 -12.16 -13.68
CA VAL A 224 -3.27 -11.58 -14.07
C VAL A 224 -3.42 -11.02 -15.49
N ASP A 225 -3.29 -9.71 -15.66
CA ASP A 225 -3.01 -9.14 -16.97
C ASP A 225 -1.58 -9.54 -17.36
N GLU A 226 -1.33 -9.85 -18.64
CA GLU A 226 0.04 -10.20 -19.09
C GLU A 226 1.03 -9.06 -18.90
N SER A 227 0.53 -7.84 -18.73
CA SER A 227 1.32 -6.65 -18.45
C SER A 227 1.58 -6.40 -16.96
N GLU A 228 0.85 -7.06 -16.05
CA GLU A 228 1.00 -6.84 -14.61
C GLU A 228 2.02 -7.82 -14.02
N VAL A 229 3.15 -7.29 -13.57
CA VAL A 229 4.21 -8.05 -12.90
C VAL A 229 3.82 -8.41 -11.47
N GLU A 230 3.02 -7.56 -10.84
CA GLU A 230 2.52 -7.76 -9.47
C GLU A 230 1.08 -8.24 -9.49
N PHE A 231 0.86 -9.44 -8.96
CA PHE A 231 -0.46 -9.99 -8.71
C PHE A 231 -0.54 -10.48 -7.27
N PRO A 232 -1.75 -10.68 -6.70
CA PRO A 232 -1.91 -10.83 -5.26
C PRO A 232 -1.06 -11.94 -4.65
N MET A 233 -0.93 -13.06 -5.35
CA MET A 233 -0.16 -14.21 -4.88
C MET A 233 1.35 -13.94 -4.84
N ARG A 234 1.89 -13.19 -5.80
CA ARG A 234 3.31 -12.78 -5.76
C ARG A 234 3.55 -11.81 -4.61
N CYS A 235 2.68 -10.80 -4.47
CA CYS A 235 2.76 -9.85 -3.36
C CYS A 235 2.70 -10.56 -2.01
N LEU A 236 1.77 -11.51 -1.86
CA LEU A 236 1.62 -12.28 -0.62
C LEU A 236 2.87 -13.10 -0.29
N LEU A 237 3.44 -13.79 -1.29
CA LEU A 237 4.65 -14.60 -1.09
C LEU A 237 5.89 -13.77 -0.81
N GLY A 238 5.95 -12.53 -1.29
CA GLY A 238 7.06 -11.61 -1.04
C GLY A 238 6.85 -10.67 0.15
N ASN A 239 5.73 -10.80 0.87
CA ASN A 239 5.43 -9.92 2.00
C ASN A 239 6.20 -10.35 3.24
N GLU A 240 7.21 -9.56 3.58
CA GLU A 240 8.07 -9.71 4.75
C GLU A 240 7.60 -8.87 5.95
N ASP A 241 6.56 -8.04 5.77
CA ASP A 241 6.00 -7.14 6.79
C ASP A 241 4.92 -7.82 7.67
N VAL A 242 4.81 -9.14 7.65
CA VAL A 242 3.83 -9.91 8.44
C VAL A 242 4.51 -10.69 9.55
N ASP A 243 3.97 -10.69 10.76
CA ASP A 243 4.52 -11.48 11.88
C ASP A 243 4.55 -13.01 11.64
N SER A 244 3.73 -13.48 10.70
CA SER A 244 3.70 -14.88 10.27
C SER A 244 3.02 -14.99 8.91
N PHE A 245 3.52 -15.88 8.05
CA PHE A 245 2.92 -16.04 6.73
C PHE A 245 1.45 -16.55 6.80
N PRO A 246 0.49 -15.84 6.18
CA PRO A 246 -0.93 -16.15 6.25
C PRO A 246 -1.31 -17.33 5.32
N THR A 247 -0.99 -18.56 5.74
CA THR A 247 -1.15 -19.78 4.93
C THR A 247 -2.61 -20.08 4.55
N ASP A 248 -3.57 -19.63 5.35
CA ASP A 248 -5.00 -19.74 5.05
C ASP A 248 -5.43 -18.82 3.89
N VAL A 249 -4.93 -17.56 3.86
CA VAL A 249 -5.11 -16.64 2.73
C VAL A 249 -4.46 -17.20 1.48
N PHE A 250 -3.25 -17.74 1.61
CA PHE A 250 -2.57 -18.39 0.49
C PHE A 250 -3.37 -19.55 -0.08
N ARG A 251 -3.90 -20.44 0.79
CA ARG A 251 -4.80 -21.53 0.38
C ARG A 251 -6.07 -21.01 -0.31
N TYR A 252 -6.67 -19.97 0.23
CA TYR A 252 -7.84 -19.36 -0.37
C TYR A 252 -7.55 -18.82 -1.78
N PHE A 253 -6.41 -18.16 -1.99
CA PHE A 253 -6.01 -17.68 -3.31
C PHE A 253 -5.78 -18.85 -4.27
N MET A 254 -5.18 -19.94 -3.78
CA MET A 254 -5.00 -21.17 -4.55
C MET A 254 -6.33 -21.79 -4.99
N GLU A 255 -7.34 -21.76 -4.14
CA GLU A 255 -8.70 -22.21 -4.47
C GLU A 255 -9.37 -21.30 -5.50
N CYS A 256 -9.16 -19.98 -5.42
CA CYS A 256 -9.75 -19.02 -6.34
C CYS A 256 -9.08 -19.01 -7.71
N SER A 257 -7.75 -19.13 -7.77
CA SER A 257 -7.00 -19.12 -9.02
C SER A 257 -5.79 -20.05 -8.97
N PRO A 258 -5.98 -21.38 -9.13
CA PRO A 258 -4.87 -22.33 -9.20
C PRO A 258 -3.90 -22.03 -10.33
N SER A 259 -4.39 -21.40 -11.41
CA SER A 259 -3.57 -20.99 -12.56
C SER A 259 -2.56 -19.89 -12.25
N SER A 260 -2.78 -19.11 -11.18
CA SER A 260 -1.87 -18.02 -10.81
C SER A 260 -0.48 -18.52 -10.41
N LEU A 261 -0.35 -19.77 -9.93
CA LEU A 261 0.97 -20.37 -9.73
C LEU A 261 1.72 -20.63 -11.04
N ARG A 262 1.02 -21.12 -12.06
CA ARG A 262 1.66 -21.65 -13.28
C ARG A 262 2.09 -20.57 -14.27
N ARG A 263 1.70 -19.31 -14.04
CA ARG A 263 1.84 -18.25 -15.03
C ARG A 263 3.13 -17.47 -14.81
N GLN A 264 4.21 -17.94 -15.44
CA GLN A 264 5.53 -17.32 -15.34
C GLN A 264 6.28 -17.37 -16.66
N LYS A 265 5.64 -16.92 -17.75
CA LYS A 265 6.45 -16.64 -18.93
C LYS A 265 7.23 -15.36 -18.62
N PRO A 266 8.58 -15.39 -18.71
CA PRO A 266 9.36 -14.17 -18.73
C PRO A 266 8.76 -13.30 -19.84
N VAL A 267 8.33 -12.09 -19.48
CA VAL A 267 7.98 -11.12 -20.50
C VAL A 267 9.32 -10.67 -21.07
N ASP A 268 9.57 -10.95 -22.35
CA ASP A 268 10.68 -10.36 -23.09
C ASP A 268 10.36 -8.86 -23.22
N VAL A 269 10.61 -8.10 -22.15
CA VAL A 269 10.48 -6.66 -22.16
C VAL A 269 11.75 -6.14 -22.82
N ASP A 270 11.64 -5.68 -24.06
CA ASP A 270 12.68 -4.88 -24.71
C ASP A 270 12.80 -3.57 -23.93
N TYR A 271 13.68 -3.52 -22.93
CA TYR A 271 13.96 -2.29 -22.20
C TYR A 271 14.73 -1.33 -23.12
N ASP A 272 14.15 -0.15 -23.36
CA ASP A 272 14.87 0.98 -23.94
C ASP A 272 15.91 1.44 -22.91
N GLU A 273 17.20 1.29 -23.22
CA GLU A 273 18.34 1.57 -22.32
C GLU A 273 18.44 3.04 -21.82
N ASP A 274 17.56 3.94 -22.29
CA ASP A 274 17.64 5.38 -22.07
C ASP A 274 16.73 5.91 -20.92
N ASP A 275 15.86 5.09 -20.32
CA ASP A 275 15.04 5.53 -19.17
C ASP A 275 15.84 5.42 -17.86
N ASP A 276 16.61 6.47 -17.57
CA ASP A 276 17.47 6.71 -16.39
C ASP A 276 16.74 6.76 -15.03
N PHE A 277 15.47 6.34 -14.98
CA PHE A 277 14.79 6.13 -13.72
C PHE A 277 15.05 4.69 -13.31
N GLY A 278 15.80 4.49 -12.22
CA GLY A 278 16.15 3.21 -11.57
C GLY A 278 14.95 2.36 -11.16
N SER A 279 14.10 2.03 -12.12
CA SER A 279 13.09 1.02 -12.11
C SER A 279 13.83 -0.29 -11.90
N GLY A 280 13.86 -0.76 -10.67
CA GLY A 280 14.42 -2.06 -10.31
C GLY A 280 14.07 -3.08 -11.38
N THR A 281 15.10 -3.80 -11.85
CA THR A 281 14.95 -4.84 -12.85
C THR A 281 13.76 -5.70 -12.42
N MET A 282 12.73 -5.76 -13.27
CA MET A 282 11.52 -6.48 -12.88
C MET A 282 11.90 -7.94 -12.71
N SER A 283 11.97 -8.34 -11.44
CA SER A 283 12.54 -9.62 -11.06
C SER A 283 11.73 -10.73 -11.73
N THR A 284 12.43 -11.48 -12.57
CA THR A 284 11.91 -12.67 -13.28
C THR A 284 11.76 -13.87 -12.33
N ASP A 285 11.85 -13.65 -11.02
CA ASP A 285 11.76 -14.65 -9.99
C ASP A 285 10.52 -15.51 -10.18
N THR A 286 10.75 -16.81 -10.06
CA THR A 286 9.63 -17.72 -9.91
C THR A 286 8.93 -17.47 -8.57
N LEU A 287 7.65 -17.82 -8.43
CA LEU A 287 6.95 -17.63 -7.15
C LEU A 287 7.64 -18.40 -6.02
N LEU A 288 8.31 -19.50 -6.36
CA LEU A 288 9.11 -20.27 -5.41
C LEU A 288 10.40 -19.54 -5.01
N HIS A 289 11.05 -18.78 -5.91
CA HIS A 289 12.17 -17.91 -5.54
C HIS A 289 11.73 -16.82 -4.56
N VAL A 290 10.63 -16.11 -4.89
CA VAL A 290 10.05 -15.09 -4.02
C VAL A 290 9.72 -15.67 -2.65
N ALA A 291 9.05 -16.84 -2.62
CA ALA A 291 8.71 -17.52 -1.38
C ALA A 291 9.94 -17.93 -0.57
N CYS A 292 10.99 -18.48 -1.21
CA CYS A 292 12.22 -18.86 -0.51
C CYS A 292 13.02 -17.67 0.04
N SER A 293 12.85 -16.48 -0.54
CA SER A 293 13.47 -15.24 -0.07
C SER A 293 12.71 -14.59 1.10
N ASN A 294 11.46 -14.98 1.35
CA ASN A 294 10.65 -14.39 2.41
C ASN A 294 11.02 -15.00 3.78
N PRO A 295 11.42 -14.19 4.78
CA PRO A 295 11.80 -14.68 6.11
C PRO A 295 10.67 -15.36 6.89
N GLU A 296 9.43 -15.00 6.59
CA GLU A 296 8.25 -15.43 7.34
C GLU A 296 7.53 -16.62 6.68
N ILE A 297 8.06 -17.10 5.54
CA ILE A 297 7.44 -18.15 4.75
C ILE A 297 7.26 -19.45 5.55
N SER A 298 6.01 -19.95 5.58
CA SER A 298 5.75 -21.24 6.22
C SER A 298 6.22 -22.43 5.37
N VAL A 299 6.73 -23.48 6.04
CA VAL A 299 7.04 -24.79 5.42
C VAL A 299 5.84 -25.33 4.63
N GLU A 300 4.64 -25.14 5.18
CA GLU A 300 3.39 -25.58 4.54
C GLU A 300 3.13 -24.86 3.21
N ALA A 301 3.38 -23.55 3.12
CA ALA A 301 3.22 -22.80 1.88
C ALA A 301 4.17 -23.30 0.79
N ILE A 302 5.45 -23.53 1.12
CA ILE A 302 6.42 -24.13 0.19
C ILE A 302 5.97 -25.51 -0.25
N GLN A 303 5.51 -26.35 0.69
CA GLN A 303 5.04 -27.69 0.37
C GLN A 303 3.85 -27.66 -0.61
N ILE A 304 2.92 -26.70 -0.45
CA ILE A 304 1.80 -26.49 -1.39
C ILE A 304 2.33 -26.10 -2.77
N ILE A 305 3.24 -25.12 -2.86
CA ILE A 305 3.81 -24.66 -4.14
C ILE A 305 4.50 -25.82 -4.86
N VAL A 306 5.36 -26.58 -4.17
CA VAL A 306 6.11 -27.70 -4.75
C VAL A 306 5.18 -28.84 -5.18
N ASN A 307 4.13 -29.14 -4.40
CA ASN A 307 3.17 -30.17 -4.77
C ASN A 307 2.36 -29.81 -6.02
N GLU A 308 1.97 -28.53 -6.16
CA GLU A 308 1.17 -28.06 -7.30
C GLU A 308 2.02 -27.81 -8.56
N CYS A 309 3.25 -27.33 -8.39
CA CYS A 309 4.17 -26.96 -9.46
C CYS A 309 5.60 -27.50 -9.20
N PRO A 310 5.80 -28.83 -9.23
CA PRO A 310 7.09 -29.45 -8.87
C PRO A 310 8.24 -29.06 -9.80
N TYR A 311 7.95 -28.53 -11.00
CA TYR A 311 8.99 -28.08 -11.92
C TYR A 311 9.70 -26.79 -11.45
N MET A 312 9.05 -25.97 -10.60
CA MET A 312 9.60 -24.68 -10.13
C MET A 312 10.90 -24.84 -9.34
N VAL A 313 11.13 -25.98 -8.70
CA VAL A 313 12.39 -26.26 -7.96
C VAL A 313 13.62 -26.32 -8.88
N ARG A 314 13.40 -26.39 -10.20
CA ARG A 314 14.44 -26.50 -11.25
C ARG A 314 14.58 -25.23 -12.06
N GLU A 315 13.71 -24.27 -11.85
CA GLU A 315 13.77 -23.01 -12.58
C GLU A 315 14.90 -22.18 -12.02
N GLU A 316 15.67 -21.60 -12.91
CA GLU A 316 16.81 -20.74 -12.58
C GLU A 316 16.32 -19.29 -12.62
N TYR A 317 16.78 -18.47 -11.66
CA TYR A 317 16.55 -17.04 -11.69
C TYR A 317 17.22 -16.44 -12.93
N ALA A 318 16.55 -15.54 -13.67
CA ALA A 318 17.07 -15.18 -15.00
C ALA A 318 18.35 -14.33 -14.94
N GLU A 319 18.60 -13.63 -13.82
CA GLU A 319 19.77 -12.74 -13.71
C GLU A 319 21.04 -13.50 -13.30
N ASP A 320 20.95 -14.41 -12.33
CA ASP A 320 22.11 -15.13 -11.76
C ASP A 320 22.01 -16.67 -11.87
N GLY A 321 20.99 -17.19 -12.55
CA GLY A 321 20.78 -18.61 -12.69
C GLY A 321 20.44 -19.35 -11.39
N PHE A 322 20.23 -18.66 -10.27
CA PHE A 322 20.06 -19.30 -8.97
C PHE A 322 18.84 -20.20 -8.96
N LEU A 323 18.97 -21.36 -8.32
CA LEU A 323 17.83 -22.21 -8.05
C LEU A 323 17.17 -21.77 -6.73
N PRO A 324 15.89 -22.10 -6.47
CA PRO A 324 15.23 -21.73 -5.22
C PRO A 324 15.92 -22.26 -3.96
N ILE A 325 16.68 -23.35 -4.08
CA ILE A 325 17.51 -23.88 -2.98
C ILE A 325 18.64 -22.92 -2.58
N LEU A 326 19.11 -22.06 -3.48
CA LEU A 326 20.14 -21.07 -3.14
C LEU A 326 19.51 -19.87 -2.45
N ASN A 327 18.33 -19.42 -2.87
CA ASN A 327 17.59 -18.35 -2.19
C ASN A 327 17.34 -18.70 -0.71
N ILE A 328 16.87 -19.92 -0.42
CA ILE A 328 16.66 -20.34 0.97
C ILE A 328 17.97 -20.43 1.77
N CYS A 329 19.08 -20.83 1.14
CA CYS A 329 20.40 -20.83 1.80
C CYS A 329 20.91 -19.41 2.10
N CYS A 330 20.50 -18.44 1.29
CA CYS A 330 20.86 -17.03 1.43
C CYS A 330 19.94 -16.27 2.38
N ASN A 331 18.74 -16.81 2.67
CA ASN A 331 17.78 -16.23 3.58
C ASN A 331 18.22 -16.46 5.04
N LYS A 332 18.85 -15.44 5.62
CA LYS A 332 19.42 -15.50 6.98
C LYS A 332 18.41 -15.22 8.07
N ASP A 333 17.28 -14.67 7.69
CA ASP A 333 16.25 -14.18 8.60
C ASP A 333 15.16 -15.25 8.82
N LEU A 334 15.04 -16.22 7.91
CA LEU A 334 14.25 -17.44 8.11
C LEU A 334 14.84 -18.33 9.22
N ASP A 335 13.96 -18.86 10.08
CA ASP A 335 14.38 -19.70 11.19
C ASP A 335 15.05 -21.03 10.73
N ASP A 336 16.05 -21.48 11.50
CA ASP A 336 16.84 -22.68 11.18
C ASP A 336 15.98 -23.95 11.00
N GLU A 337 14.90 -24.09 11.79
CA GLU A 337 14.05 -25.28 11.75
C GLU A 337 13.25 -25.32 10.43
N SER A 338 12.56 -24.23 10.11
CA SER A 338 11.82 -24.08 8.84
C SER A 338 12.75 -24.15 7.64
N SER A 339 13.91 -23.50 7.69
CA SER A 339 14.91 -23.54 6.62
C SER A 339 15.35 -24.97 6.31
N ILE A 340 15.67 -25.77 7.33
CA ILE A 340 16.05 -27.18 7.16
C ILE A 340 14.89 -28.01 6.60
N GLU A 341 13.65 -27.78 7.04
CA GLU A 341 12.49 -28.49 6.50
C GLU A 341 12.21 -28.15 5.04
N ILE A 342 12.27 -26.86 4.68
CA ILE A 342 12.13 -26.39 3.30
C ILE A 342 13.24 -26.98 2.42
N LEU A 343 14.49 -26.97 2.88
CA LEU A 343 15.61 -27.60 2.18
C LEU A 343 15.36 -29.09 1.91
N LYS A 344 14.81 -29.83 2.88
CA LYS A 344 14.45 -31.25 2.66
C LYS A 344 13.38 -31.39 1.58
N ILE A 345 12.37 -30.51 1.55
CA ILE A 345 11.31 -30.52 0.52
C ILE A 345 11.96 -30.33 -0.86
N LEU A 346 12.78 -29.28 -1.02
CA LEU A 346 13.43 -28.94 -2.29
C LEU A 346 14.40 -30.04 -2.76
N VAL A 347 15.23 -30.58 -1.86
CA VAL A 347 16.18 -31.66 -2.18
C VAL A 347 15.46 -32.97 -2.51
N ASN A 348 14.36 -33.30 -1.83
CA ASN A 348 13.59 -34.50 -2.14
C ASN A 348 12.96 -34.41 -3.54
N GLU A 349 12.46 -33.24 -3.94
CA GLU A 349 11.86 -33.04 -5.26
C GLU A 349 12.91 -32.96 -6.37
N PHE A 350 14.04 -32.30 -6.12
CA PHE A 350 15.14 -32.19 -7.08
C PHE A 350 16.53 -32.35 -6.42
N PRO A 351 16.97 -33.60 -6.20
CA PRO A 351 18.25 -33.87 -5.52
C PRO A 351 19.48 -33.33 -6.24
N GLU A 352 19.40 -33.10 -7.55
CA GLU A 352 20.54 -32.60 -8.33
C GLU A 352 20.80 -31.10 -8.11
N SER A 353 19.83 -30.37 -7.53
CA SER A 353 19.99 -28.96 -7.17
C SER A 353 21.20 -28.68 -6.27
N VAL A 354 21.56 -29.62 -5.38
CA VAL A 354 22.73 -29.50 -4.49
C VAL A 354 24.07 -29.66 -5.22
N ARG A 355 24.04 -30.13 -6.47
CA ARG A 355 25.22 -30.32 -7.32
C ARG A 355 25.33 -29.28 -8.41
N THR A 356 24.24 -28.56 -8.69
CA THR A 356 24.23 -27.51 -9.71
C THR A 356 25.15 -26.39 -9.26
N ASN A 357 26.29 -26.31 -9.92
CA ASN A 357 27.22 -25.21 -9.74
C ASN A 357 26.68 -24.07 -10.61
N VAL A 358 25.97 -23.13 -10.00
CA VAL A 358 25.29 -22.08 -10.75
C VAL A 358 26.33 -21.14 -11.37
N GLY A 359 26.25 -21.01 -12.68
CA GLY A 359 27.36 -20.65 -13.56
C GLY A 359 27.58 -19.16 -13.80
N VAL A 360 27.40 -18.28 -12.81
CA VAL A 360 27.61 -16.85 -13.04
C VAL A 360 29.08 -16.49 -12.90
N THR A 361 29.72 -16.36 -14.06
CA THR A 361 30.90 -15.51 -14.31
C THR A 361 32.06 -15.61 -13.30
N ASN A 362 32.69 -16.78 -13.13
CA ASN A 362 34.01 -16.94 -12.45
C ASN A 362 34.18 -16.39 -11.01
N SER A 363 33.15 -15.81 -10.39
CA SER A 363 33.18 -15.37 -9.01
C SER A 363 32.02 -16.02 -8.30
N LEU A 364 32.33 -16.95 -7.39
CA LEU A 364 31.38 -17.36 -6.37
C LEU A 364 30.86 -16.09 -5.67
N PRO A 365 29.59 -16.06 -5.24
CA PRO A 365 29.08 -15.00 -4.38
C PRO A 365 30.09 -14.71 -3.26
N ASP A 366 30.34 -13.44 -2.97
CA ASP A 366 31.41 -13.01 -2.05
C ASP A 366 31.41 -13.76 -0.71
N TRP A 367 30.24 -14.19 -0.21
CA TRP A 367 30.12 -15.01 0.99
C TRP A 367 30.69 -16.44 0.82
N CYS A 368 30.46 -17.09 -0.33
CA CYS A 368 31.07 -18.38 -0.67
C CYS A 368 32.59 -18.25 -0.83
N SER A 369 33.07 -17.12 -1.38
CA SER A 369 34.50 -16.84 -1.52
C SER A 369 35.17 -16.56 -0.16
N ARG A 370 34.47 -15.85 0.75
CA ARG A 370 34.94 -15.54 2.11
C ARG A 370 35.07 -16.78 3.00
N GLU A 371 34.13 -17.72 2.94
CA GLU A 371 34.22 -18.94 3.75
C GLU A 371 35.28 -19.94 3.25
N ARG A 372 35.61 -19.90 1.96
CA ARG A 372 36.69 -20.73 1.39
C ARG A 372 38.10 -20.19 1.69
N GLY A 373 38.22 -19.02 2.31
CA GLY A 373 39.52 -18.40 2.58
C GLY A 373 40.28 -18.02 1.30
N GLU A 374 39.57 -17.72 0.21
CA GLU A 374 40.16 -17.40 -1.10
C GLU A 374 40.55 -15.91 -1.25
N ASN A 375 40.49 -15.12 -0.16
CA ASN A 375 40.93 -13.73 -0.10
C ASN A 375 42.19 -13.55 0.78
N ASP A 376 43.29 -14.23 0.42
CA ASP A 376 44.68 -13.92 0.84
C ASP A 376 45.62 -13.89 -0.37
#